data_AF-A0A3B3ZJY1-F1
#
_entry.id   AF-A0A3B3ZJY1-F1
#
_cell.length_a   1.000
_cell.length_b   1.000
_cell.length_c   1.000
_cell.angle_alpha   90.00
_cell.angle_beta   90.00
_cell.angle_gamma   90.00
#
_symmetry.space_group_name_H-M   'P 1'
#
loop_
_entity.id
_entity.type
_entity.pdbx_description
1 polymer ?
#
loop_
_entity_poly.entity_id
_entity_poly.type
_entity_poly.pdbx_seq_one_letter_code
_entity_poly.pdbx_strand_id
1 'polypeptide(L)'
;FLKRYSFCLVLYLCTLLQFQRGCCPNLELLETNRKLDTNLCELHVCIQGLQTACPKLKCMPPGCLHEVLSCGFPMLEELSLATTSYSFTSDKDLLNILFGSTKLRVLDLRGCTRVTPAGLAALPCSSINGVGSSSQPKTGLHLLTQKWGSTLQQLDIANQLFTEDDLECAISFLSQTPETLRSLNLSGTRITPAPLKYVTSSLNYLNLSSCRCLPRGLKRIYRDQEDIHQLLDKLE
;
A
#
# COMPACT_ATOMS: atom_id res chain seq x y z
N PHE A 1 -5.14 3.38 12.52
CA PHE A 1 -5.38 4.66 11.81
C PHE A 1 -6.35 4.52 10.62
N LEU A 2 -7.28 3.55 10.65
CA LEU A 2 -8.34 3.35 9.65
C LEU A 2 -9.70 3.69 10.30
N LYS A 3 -9.97 4.99 10.46
CA LYS A 3 -11.30 5.51 10.82
C LYS A 3 -11.69 6.59 9.83
N ARG A 4 -12.13 6.15 8.64
CA ARG A 4 -13.00 6.91 7.73
C ARG A 4 -14.04 5.97 7.14
N TYR A 5 -14.85 5.39 8.03
CA TYR A 5 -16.16 4.89 7.66
C TYR A 5 -17.14 6.05 7.85
N SER A 6 -18.03 6.25 6.89
CA SER A 6 -19.21 7.14 6.93
C SER A 6 -19.11 8.47 6.16
N PHE A 7 -18.89 8.44 4.83
CA PHE A 7 -19.44 9.48 3.92
C PHE A 7 -19.70 8.99 2.47
N CYS A 8 -19.71 7.67 2.23
CA CYS A 8 -19.58 7.07 0.89
C CYS A 8 -20.91 6.74 0.16
N LEU A 9 -22.08 7.24 0.58
CA LEU A 9 -23.37 6.81 0.02
C LEU A 9 -24.10 7.81 -0.89
N VAL A 10 -23.72 9.09 -0.92
CA VAL A 10 -24.53 10.15 -1.59
C VAL A 10 -24.11 10.43 -3.05
N LEU A 11 -22.94 9.96 -3.49
CA LEU A 11 -22.37 10.33 -4.80
C LEU A 11 -22.67 9.35 -5.95
N TYR A 12 -23.38 8.24 -5.71
CA TYR A 12 -23.39 7.11 -6.64
C TYR A 12 -24.23 7.30 -7.92
N LEU A 13 -25.30 8.10 -7.90
CA LEU A 13 -26.23 8.21 -9.04
C LEU A 13 -26.00 9.44 -9.94
N CYS A 14 -25.57 10.58 -9.39
CA CYS A 14 -25.32 11.78 -10.20
C CYS A 14 -23.96 11.79 -10.92
N THR A 15 -22.97 11.04 -10.42
CA THR A 15 -21.61 11.03 -11.03
C THR A 15 -21.50 10.11 -12.24
N LEU A 16 -22.29 9.04 -12.34
CA LEU A 16 -22.26 8.09 -13.46
C LEU A 16 -22.52 8.74 -14.84
N LEU A 17 -23.45 9.70 -14.91
CA LEU A 17 -23.74 10.44 -16.16
C LEU A 17 -22.73 11.55 -16.45
N GLN A 18 -22.03 12.07 -15.43
CA GLN A 18 -21.04 13.14 -15.56
C GLN A 18 -19.65 12.60 -15.94
N PHE A 19 -19.28 11.41 -15.46
CA PHE A 19 -18.01 10.75 -15.80
C PHE A 19 -17.92 10.35 -17.27
N GLN A 20 -19.03 9.91 -17.89
CA GLN A 20 -19.07 9.67 -19.33
C GLN A 20 -18.92 10.95 -20.18
N ARG A 21 -19.07 12.13 -19.60
CA ARG A 21 -18.99 13.44 -20.29
C ARG A 21 -17.72 14.25 -19.96
N GLY A 22 -16.80 13.73 -19.14
CA GLY A 22 -15.47 14.34 -18.94
C GLY A 22 -15.46 15.73 -18.30
N CYS A 23 -16.33 16.05 -17.33
CA CYS A 23 -16.55 17.42 -16.85
C CYS A 23 -16.24 17.66 -15.34
N CYS A 24 -15.17 17.08 -14.78
CA CYS A 24 -14.90 17.19 -13.33
C CYS A 24 -13.50 17.77 -12.96
N PRO A 25 -13.14 19.00 -13.39
CA PRO A 25 -11.77 19.53 -13.27
C PRO A 25 -11.27 19.78 -11.83
N ASN A 26 -12.18 19.86 -10.86
CA ASN A 26 -11.85 20.11 -9.45
C ASN A 26 -12.05 18.87 -8.55
N LEU A 27 -12.25 17.69 -9.13
CA LEU A 27 -12.43 16.47 -8.34
C LEU A 27 -11.09 16.08 -7.68
N GLU A 28 -11.07 16.07 -6.35
CA GLU A 28 -9.87 15.72 -5.56
C GLU A 28 -9.92 14.30 -4.98
N LEU A 29 -11.12 13.78 -4.68
CA LEU A 29 -11.30 12.50 -4.01
C LEU A 29 -12.35 11.66 -4.74
N LEU A 30 -11.95 10.46 -5.15
CA LEU A 30 -12.82 9.46 -5.73
C LEU A 30 -12.79 8.20 -4.85
N GLU A 31 -13.91 7.87 -4.23
CA GLU A 31 -14.10 6.63 -3.46
C GLU A 31 -15.21 5.80 -4.10
N THR A 32 -14.94 4.54 -4.43
CA THR A 32 -15.97 3.60 -4.91
C THR A 32 -16.31 2.60 -3.81
N ASN A 33 -17.57 2.56 -3.40
CA ASN A 33 -18.07 1.58 -2.45
C ASN A 33 -18.40 0.27 -3.17
N ARG A 34 -17.69 -0.82 -2.83
CA ARG A 34 -17.89 -2.16 -3.40
C ARG A 34 -19.02 -2.97 -2.74
N LYS A 35 -19.84 -2.38 -1.87
CA LYS A 35 -21.04 -3.06 -1.30
C LYS A 35 -22.24 -3.07 -2.25
N LEU A 36 -22.03 -3.15 -3.56
CA LEU A 36 -23.11 -3.39 -4.50
C LEU A 36 -22.95 -4.82 -5.00
N ASP A 37 -24.00 -5.60 -4.74
CA ASP A 37 -24.12 -7.01 -5.09
C ASP A 37 -23.65 -7.28 -6.51
N THR A 38 -23.04 -8.44 -6.66
CA THR A 38 -22.22 -8.96 -7.77
C THR A 38 -22.89 -9.06 -9.15
N ASN A 39 -23.97 -8.35 -9.43
CA ASN A 39 -24.75 -8.48 -10.67
C ASN A 39 -25.03 -7.17 -11.42
N LEU A 40 -24.60 -6.01 -10.94
CA LEU A 40 -24.83 -4.74 -11.65
C LEU A 40 -23.55 -3.92 -11.75
N CYS A 41 -23.03 -3.88 -12.97
CA CYS A 41 -22.01 -2.96 -13.47
C CYS A 41 -20.62 -3.15 -12.84
N GLU A 42 -19.78 -3.94 -13.50
CA GLU A 42 -18.35 -3.61 -13.57
C GLU A 42 -18.26 -2.15 -14.04
N LEU A 43 -17.95 -1.23 -13.12
CA LEU A 43 -17.69 0.17 -13.43
C LEU A 43 -16.42 0.21 -14.28
N HIS A 44 -16.56 0.07 -15.60
CA HIS A 44 -15.52 0.30 -16.59
C HIS A 44 -15.23 1.81 -16.64
N VAL A 45 -14.51 2.31 -15.64
CA VAL A 45 -14.05 3.70 -15.60
C VAL A 45 -12.88 3.84 -16.56
N CYS A 46 -13.08 4.58 -17.65
CA CYS A 46 -12.03 4.91 -18.61
C CYS A 46 -11.00 5.84 -17.95
N ILE A 47 -9.78 5.34 -17.70
CA ILE A 47 -8.70 6.14 -17.09
C ILE A 47 -8.38 7.35 -17.96
N GLN A 48 -8.36 7.19 -19.28
CA GLN A 48 -8.02 8.27 -20.20
C GLN A 48 -8.98 9.46 -20.06
N GLY A 49 -10.28 9.18 -19.91
CA GLY A 49 -11.28 10.20 -19.61
C GLY A 49 -11.07 10.85 -18.25
N LEU A 50 -10.60 10.09 -17.26
CA LEU A 50 -10.36 10.58 -15.90
C LEU A 50 -9.09 11.43 -15.79
N GLN A 51 -8.03 11.06 -16.49
CA GLN A 51 -6.77 11.82 -16.57
C GLN A 51 -6.96 13.18 -17.23
N THR A 52 -7.80 13.25 -18.25
CA THR A 52 -8.13 14.50 -18.94
C THR A 52 -9.15 15.35 -18.18
N ALA A 53 -10.16 14.70 -17.58
CA ALA A 53 -11.23 15.41 -16.87
C ALA A 53 -10.88 15.83 -15.43
N CYS A 54 -9.93 15.16 -14.75
CA CYS A 54 -9.68 15.31 -13.32
C CYS A 54 -8.18 15.49 -12.97
N PRO A 55 -7.51 16.58 -13.40
CA PRO A 55 -6.06 16.78 -13.18
C PRO A 55 -5.66 17.00 -11.72
N LYS A 56 -6.62 17.36 -10.84
CA LYS A 56 -6.40 17.62 -9.40
C LYS A 56 -6.69 16.41 -8.50
N LEU A 57 -6.88 15.22 -9.08
CA LEU A 57 -7.22 14.04 -8.31
C LEU A 57 -6.08 13.66 -7.35
N LYS A 58 -6.41 13.56 -6.06
CA LYS A 58 -5.48 13.20 -4.98
C LYS A 58 -5.65 11.75 -4.53
N CYS A 59 -6.87 11.20 -4.56
CA CYS A 59 -7.18 9.83 -4.13
C CYS A 59 -7.92 9.05 -5.23
N MET A 60 -7.41 7.87 -5.61
CA MET A 60 -8.04 6.99 -6.62
C MET A 60 -8.36 5.58 -6.05
N PRO A 61 -9.56 5.02 -6.32
CA PRO A 61 -10.01 3.74 -5.75
C PRO A 61 -9.74 2.53 -6.66
N PRO A 62 -9.88 1.30 -6.12
CA PRO A 62 -9.55 0.06 -6.82
C PRO A 62 -10.51 -0.29 -7.97
N GLY A 63 -9.96 -0.64 -9.14
CA GLY A 63 -10.72 -1.23 -10.26
C GLY A 63 -10.79 -0.41 -11.55
N CYS A 64 -10.23 0.79 -11.58
CA CYS A 64 -10.26 1.64 -12.77
C CYS A 64 -9.07 1.35 -13.68
N LEU A 65 -8.85 0.14 -14.23
CA LEU A 65 -7.63 -0.16 -15.01
C LEU A 65 -7.89 -0.81 -16.38
N HIS A 66 -8.03 0.03 -17.41
CA HIS A 66 -7.86 -0.38 -18.80
C HIS A 66 -7.26 0.79 -19.62
N GLU A 67 -6.18 0.48 -20.34
CA GLU A 67 -5.43 1.32 -21.30
C GLU A 67 -5.14 2.78 -20.88
N VAL A 68 -3.91 3.01 -20.40
CA VAL A 68 -3.43 4.34 -19.98
C VAL A 68 -2.31 4.81 -20.91
N LEU A 69 -2.49 5.97 -21.54
CA LEU A 69 -1.44 6.65 -22.28
C LEU A 69 -1.19 8.08 -21.72
N SER A 70 0.10 8.32 -21.48
CA SER A 70 0.85 9.59 -21.64
C SER A 70 1.05 10.56 -20.47
N CYS A 71 0.17 10.69 -19.46
CA CYS A 71 0.31 11.84 -18.53
C CYS A 71 0.42 11.51 -17.02
N GLY A 72 0.04 10.30 -16.61
CA GLY A 72 -0.08 9.94 -15.17
C GLY A 72 -1.00 10.89 -14.39
N PHE A 73 -0.90 10.88 -13.06
CA PHE A 73 -1.62 11.82 -12.18
C PHE A 73 -0.62 12.66 -11.35
N PRO A 74 -0.29 13.90 -11.76
CA PRO A 74 0.81 14.65 -11.16
C PRO A 74 0.56 15.11 -9.72
N MET A 75 -0.72 15.28 -9.34
CA MET A 75 -1.14 15.70 -8.00
C MET A 75 -1.59 14.53 -7.12
N LEU A 76 -1.42 13.28 -7.57
CA LEU A 76 -1.88 12.12 -6.82
C LEU A 76 -1.08 11.96 -5.53
N GLU A 77 -1.78 11.90 -4.41
CA GLU A 77 -1.20 11.72 -3.08
C GLU A 77 -1.44 10.30 -2.57
N GLU A 78 -2.57 9.68 -2.95
CA GLU A 78 -2.97 8.37 -2.47
C GLU A 78 -3.51 7.51 -3.62
N LEU A 79 -2.92 6.34 -3.81
CA LEU A 79 -3.40 5.32 -4.72
C LEU A 79 -3.74 4.05 -3.94
N SER A 80 -5.01 3.63 -4.00
CA SER A 80 -5.42 2.32 -3.50
C SER A 80 -5.96 1.47 -4.63
N LEU A 81 -5.27 0.37 -4.89
CA LEU A 81 -5.71 -0.71 -5.77
C LEU A 81 -6.12 -1.94 -4.95
N ALA A 82 -6.35 -1.77 -3.65
CA ALA A 82 -6.72 -2.84 -2.75
C ALA A 82 -8.00 -3.55 -3.21
N THR A 83 -7.92 -4.83 -3.53
CA THR A 83 -9.04 -5.62 -4.03
C THR A 83 -9.12 -6.96 -3.33
N THR A 84 -10.35 -7.40 -3.04
CA THR A 84 -10.66 -8.76 -2.56
C THR A 84 -10.65 -9.80 -3.68
N SER A 85 -10.68 -9.35 -4.94
CA SER A 85 -10.63 -10.17 -6.16
C SER A 85 -9.26 -10.05 -6.83
N TYR A 86 -8.85 -11.04 -7.63
CA TYR A 86 -7.59 -10.99 -8.39
C TYR A 86 -7.50 -9.71 -9.25
N SER A 87 -6.45 -8.92 -9.06
CA SER A 87 -6.14 -7.82 -9.98
C SER A 87 -5.19 -8.29 -11.09
N PHE A 88 -5.44 -7.84 -12.32
CA PHE A 88 -4.53 -8.00 -13.44
C PHE A 88 -3.48 -6.88 -13.55
N THR A 89 -3.46 -5.92 -12.60
CA THR A 89 -2.45 -4.84 -12.56
C THR A 89 -1.03 -5.39 -12.54
N SER A 90 -0.26 -5.07 -13.56
CA SER A 90 1.16 -5.38 -13.67
C SER A 90 2.05 -4.19 -13.27
N ASP A 91 3.35 -4.45 -13.12
CA ASP A 91 4.37 -3.41 -12.90
C ASP A 91 4.33 -2.29 -13.96
N LYS A 92 4.04 -2.65 -15.22
CA LYS A 92 3.94 -1.69 -16.33
C LYS A 92 2.74 -0.77 -16.16
N ASP A 93 1.60 -1.32 -15.76
CA ASP A 93 0.39 -0.53 -15.51
C ASP A 93 0.63 0.45 -14.38
N LEU A 94 1.26 -0.02 -13.29
CA LEU A 94 1.59 0.81 -12.14
C LEU A 94 2.57 1.94 -12.51
N LEU A 95 3.60 1.63 -13.30
CA LEU A 95 4.56 2.62 -13.80
C LEU A 95 3.86 3.68 -14.66
N ASN A 96 2.96 3.28 -15.56
CA ASN A 96 2.22 4.20 -16.41
C ASN A 96 1.30 5.15 -15.62
N ILE A 97 0.67 4.65 -14.55
CA ILE A 97 -0.19 5.45 -13.69
C ILE A 97 0.62 6.45 -12.87
N LEU A 98 1.72 5.98 -12.28
CA LEU A 98 2.52 6.72 -11.31
C LEU A 98 3.68 7.53 -11.94
N PHE A 99 3.86 7.45 -13.27
CA PHE A 99 4.99 8.09 -13.97
C PHE A 99 5.16 9.58 -13.62
N GLY A 100 4.05 10.32 -13.51
CA GLY A 100 4.05 11.73 -13.14
C GLY A 100 3.76 12.02 -11.66
N SER A 101 3.46 11.00 -10.85
CA SER A 101 2.94 11.15 -9.48
C SER A 101 4.06 11.40 -8.45
N THR A 102 4.69 12.56 -8.55
CA THR A 102 5.78 13.01 -7.66
C THR A 102 5.31 13.28 -6.22
N LYS A 103 4.01 13.47 -6.01
CA LYS A 103 3.40 13.75 -4.70
C LYS A 103 2.81 12.51 -4.02
N LEU A 104 2.99 11.32 -4.57
CA LEU A 104 2.41 10.11 -4.00
C LEU A 104 2.98 9.84 -2.61
N ARG A 105 2.12 9.57 -1.64
CA ARG A 105 2.46 9.30 -0.25
C ARG A 105 1.91 7.96 0.24
N VAL A 106 0.76 7.54 -0.28
CA VAL A 106 0.13 6.28 0.14
C VAL A 106 -0.09 5.40 -1.08
N LEU A 107 0.41 4.17 -1.00
CA LEU A 107 0.30 3.16 -2.04
C LEU A 107 -0.19 1.84 -1.45
N ASP A 108 -1.44 1.49 -1.71
CA ASP A 108 -2.07 0.27 -1.22
C ASP A 108 -2.35 -0.70 -2.38
N LEU A 109 -1.60 -1.80 -2.43
CA LEU A 109 -1.61 -2.78 -3.53
C LEU A 109 -2.06 -4.17 -3.07
N ARG A 110 -2.82 -4.24 -1.97
CA ARG A 110 -3.35 -5.51 -1.46
C ARG A 110 -4.20 -6.20 -2.54
N GLY A 111 -3.86 -7.44 -2.88
CA GLY A 111 -4.54 -8.19 -3.95
C GLY A 111 -3.99 -7.98 -5.37
N CYS A 112 -2.97 -7.13 -5.57
CA CYS A 112 -2.31 -6.93 -6.86
C CYS A 112 -1.27 -8.02 -7.18
N THR A 113 -1.67 -9.24 -7.51
CA THR A 113 -0.75 -10.40 -7.58
C THR A 113 0.33 -10.38 -8.67
N ARG A 114 0.37 -9.37 -9.54
CA ARG A 114 1.36 -9.24 -10.62
C ARG A 114 2.30 -8.03 -10.43
N VAL A 115 2.18 -7.33 -9.31
CA VAL A 115 3.09 -6.25 -8.96
C VAL A 115 4.24 -6.81 -8.13
N THR A 116 5.48 -6.51 -8.53
CA THR A 116 6.69 -7.05 -7.92
C THR A 116 7.45 -5.99 -7.12
N PRO A 117 8.21 -6.36 -6.07
CA PRO A 117 9.10 -5.42 -5.39
C PRO A 117 10.10 -4.73 -6.33
N ALA A 118 10.56 -5.41 -7.39
CA ALA A 118 11.41 -4.81 -8.41
C ALA A 118 10.66 -3.72 -9.23
N GLY A 119 9.42 -3.99 -9.62
CA GLY A 119 8.55 -3.02 -10.29
C GLY A 119 8.27 -1.79 -9.42
N LEU A 120 8.02 -2.01 -8.13
CA LEU A 120 7.86 -0.93 -7.14
C LEU A 120 9.14 -0.11 -6.95
N ALA A 121 10.30 -0.78 -6.93
CA ALA A 121 11.60 -0.11 -6.89
C ALA A 121 11.87 0.72 -8.16
N ALA A 122 11.30 0.35 -9.31
CA ALA A 122 11.41 1.10 -10.57
C ALA A 122 10.50 2.35 -10.67
N LEU A 123 9.54 2.53 -9.76
CA LEU A 123 8.64 3.69 -9.79
C LEU A 123 9.40 5.01 -9.58
N PRO A 124 9.01 6.13 -10.22
CA PRO A 124 9.70 7.42 -10.03
C PRO A 124 9.41 8.09 -8.67
N CYS A 125 8.58 7.48 -7.81
CA CYS A 125 8.21 8.02 -6.50
C CYS A 125 9.39 7.98 -5.52
N SER A 126 9.85 9.14 -5.08
CA SER A 126 11.00 9.32 -4.18
C SER A 126 10.66 9.16 -2.69
N SER A 127 9.42 9.45 -2.30
CA SER A 127 8.96 9.36 -0.91
C SER A 127 7.63 8.62 -0.84
N ILE A 128 7.51 7.61 0.02
CA ILE A 128 6.24 6.93 0.28
C ILE A 128 6.09 6.75 1.79
N ASN A 129 4.96 7.21 2.33
CA ASN A 129 4.60 7.08 3.72
C ASN A 129 3.98 5.70 4.03
N GLY A 130 3.24 5.11 3.09
CA GLY A 130 2.50 3.85 3.33
C GLY A 130 2.55 2.89 2.14
N VAL A 131 3.00 1.65 2.37
CA VAL A 131 2.98 0.57 1.36
C VAL A 131 2.22 -0.65 1.86
N GLY A 132 1.18 -1.06 1.14
CA GLY A 132 0.53 -2.37 1.28
C GLY A 132 0.95 -3.28 0.14
N SER A 133 1.69 -4.35 0.41
CA SER A 133 2.34 -5.15 -0.65
C SER A 133 1.43 -6.20 -1.30
N SER A 134 1.75 -6.52 -2.55
CA SER A 134 1.20 -7.58 -3.40
C SER A 134 1.87 -8.94 -3.21
N SER A 135 1.15 -10.01 -3.57
CA SER A 135 1.72 -11.37 -3.56
C SER A 135 2.51 -11.66 -4.84
N GLN A 136 3.71 -12.23 -4.67
CA GLN A 136 4.68 -12.63 -5.70
C GLN A 136 5.46 -11.45 -6.31
N PRO A 137 6.79 -11.55 -6.46
CA PRO A 137 7.69 -12.60 -6.01
C PRO A 137 7.95 -12.59 -4.49
N LYS A 138 8.59 -13.65 -4.01
CA LYS A 138 8.87 -13.91 -2.58
C LYS A 138 10.20 -13.29 -2.10
N THR A 139 10.74 -12.35 -2.86
CA THR A 139 12.05 -11.73 -2.64
C THR A 139 12.05 -10.29 -3.14
N GLY A 140 12.98 -9.48 -2.62
CA GLY A 140 13.18 -8.09 -3.06
C GLY A 140 12.49 -7.06 -2.17
N LEU A 141 11.95 -7.44 -1.01
CA LEU A 141 11.41 -6.47 -0.05
C LEU A 141 12.49 -5.47 0.38
N HIS A 142 13.74 -5.92 0.49
CA HIS A 142 14.88 -5.07 0.83
C HIS A 142 15.08 -3.91 -0.16
N LEU A 143 14.70 -4.07 -1.44
CA LEU A 143 14.76 -2.99 -2.43
C LEU A 143 13.82 -1.84 -2.06
N LEU A 144 12.66 -2.17 -1.48
CA LEU A 144 11.67 -1.18 -1.04
C LEU A 144 12.13 -0.47 0.22
N THR A 145 12.69 -1.21 1.19
CA THR A 145 13.19 -0.61 2.43
C THR A 145 14.45 0.22 2.17
N GLN A 146 15.30 -0.16 1.22
CA GLN A 146 16.43 0.65 0.77
C GLN A 146 15.97 1.95 0.08
N LYS A 147 14.93 1.87 -0.76
CA LYS A 147 14.45 3.02 -1.52
C LYS A 147 13.64 4.00 -0.68
N TRP A 148 12.73 3.51 0.16
CA TRP A 148 11.75 4.34 0.87
C TRP A 148 11.96 4.39 2.38
N GLY A 149 12.89 3.61 2.96
CA GLY A 149 13.02 3.46 4.41
C GLY A 149 13.15 4.78 5.19
N SER A 150 13.80 5.80 4.63
CA SER A 150 13.92 7.13 5.25
C SER A 150 12.63 7.96 5.28
N THR A 151 11.61 7.58 4.51
CA THR A 151 10.33 8.30 4.37
C THR A 151 9.13 7.50 4.85
N LEU A 152 9.32 6.19 5.07
CA LEU A 152 8.26 5.22 5.27
C LEU A 152 7.72 5.28 6.70
N GLN A 153 6.43 5.60 6.82
CA GLN A 153 5.75 5.69 8.12
C GLN A 153 4.96 4.41 8.44
N GLN A 154 4.48 3.70 7.42
CA GLN A 154 3.64 2.52 7.55
C GLN A 154 4.04 1.45 6.52
N LEU A 155 4.44 0.27 6.99
CA LEU A 155 4.71 -0.89 6.14
C LEU A 155 3.71 -2.00 6.47
N ASP A 156 2.92 -2.42 5.48
CA ASP A 156 2.04 -3.58 5.60
C ASP A 156 2.40 -4.65 4.57
N ILE A 157 2.96 -5.74 5.07
CA ILE A 157 3.29 -6.94 4.30
C ILE A 157 2.58 -8.17 4.88
N ALA A 158 1.38 -7.98 5.46
CA ALA A 158 0.60 -9.06 6.00
C ALA A 158 0.33 -10.17 4.95
N ASN A 159 0.45 -11.42 5.39
CA ASN A 159 0.29 -12.64 4.59
C ASN A 159 1.21 -12.73 3.37
N GLN A 160 2.26 -11.91 3.31
CA GLN A 160 3.27 -12.03 2.26
C GLN A 160 4.23 -13.19 2.53
N LEU A 161 4.63 -13.85 1.46
CA LEU A 161 5.42 -15.08 1.49
C LEU A 161 6.92 -14.81 1.24
N PHE A 162 7.44 -13.68 1.73
CA PHE A 162 8.88 -13.38 1.69
C PHE A 162 9.70 -14.45 2.42
N THR A 163 10.92 -14.69 1.93
CA THR A 163 11.88 -15.58 2.61
C THR A 163 12.33 -14.98 3.93
N GLU A 164 12.83 -15.82 4.84
CA GLU A 164 13.35 -15.37 6.14
C GLU A 164 14.53 -14.40 5.95
N ASP A 165 15.44 -14.74 5.03
CA ASP A 165 16.59 -13.90 4.66
C ASP A 165 16.18 -12.53 4.09
N ASP A 166 15.14 -12.47 3.25
CA ASP A 166 14.68 -11.21 2.65
C ASP A 166 14.00 -10.31 3.70
N LEU A 167 13.27 -10.91 4.64
CA LEU A 167 12.69 -10.21 5.79
C LEU A 167 13.78 -9.68 6.73
N GLU A 168 14.80 -10.48 7.01
CA GLU A 168 15.95 -10.06 7.83
C GLU A 168 16.70 -8.90 7.20
N CYS A 169 17.03 -9.03 5.91
CA CYS A 169 17.68 -7.98 5.14
C CYS A 169 16.83 -6.70 5.11
N ALA A 170 15.52 -6.82 4.86
CA ALA A 170 14.62 -5.68 4.81
C ALA A 170 14.53 -4.92 6.14
N ILE A 171 14.43 -5.64 7.27
CA ILE A 171 14.35 -5.03 8.61
C ILE A 171 15.70 -4.39 9.00
N SER A 172 16.83 -5.03 8.64
CA SER A 172 18.16 -4.45 8.83
C SER A 172 18.34 -3.11 8.09
N PHE A 173 17.77 -2.96 6.89
CA PHE A 173 17.76 -1.66 6.22
C PHE A 173 16.88 -0.63 6.92
N LEU A 174 15.73 -1.03 7.44
CA LEU A 174 14.84 -0.11 8.18
C LEU A 174 15.51 0.41 9.46
N SER A 175 16.33 -0.40 10.13
CA SER A 175 17.06 0.00 11.34
C SER A 175 18.14 1.05 11.09
N GLN A 176 18.67 1.10 9.86
CA GLN A 176 19.70 2.06 9.43
C GLN A 176 19.13 3.40 8.97
N THR A 177 17.80 3.51 8.84
CA THR A 177 17.12 4.73 8.37
C THR A 177 16.57 5.55 9.53
N PRO A 178 16.39 6.88 9.37
CA PRO A 178 15.82 7.71 10.42
C PRO A 178 14.45 7.19 10.86
N GLU A 179 14.17 7.34 12.17
CA GLU A 179 12.98 6.86 12.87
C GLU A 179 11.68 7.54 12.40
N THR A 180 11.28 7.24 11.17
CA THR A 180 10.04 7.72 10.54
C THR A 180 8.96 6.67 10.57
N LEU A 181 9.33 5.39 10.69
CA LEU A 181 8.41 4.27 10.76
C LEU A 181 7.61 4.30 12.06
N ARG A 182 6.28 4.22 11.95
CA ARG A 182 5.34 4.24 13.08
C ARG A 182 4.46 3.01 13.13
N SER A 183 4.28 2.30 12.00
CA SER A 183 3.43 1.13 11.91
C SER A 183 4.07 0.05 11.05
N LEU A 184 4.20 -1.15 11.61
CA LEU A 184 4.75 -2.31 10.92
C LEU A 184 3.81 -3.52 11.08
N ASN A 185 3.29 -4.02 9.97
CA ASN A 185 2.43 -5.20 9.95
C ASN A 185 3.13 -6.37 9.24
N LEU A 186 3.56 -7.35 10.03
CA LEU A 186 4.24 -8.57 9.58
C LEU A 186 3.33 -9.81 9.74
N SER A 187 2.04 -9.62 10.01
CA SER A 187 1.16 -10.75 10.35
C SER A 187 1.12 -11.81 9.25
N GLY A 188 1.12 -13.09 9.63
CA GLY A 188 1.06 -14.20 8.67
C GLY A 188 2.33 -14.42 7.83
N THR A 189 3.42 -13.67 8.09
CA THR A 189 4.72 -13.86 7.42
C THR A 189 5.55 -14.97 8.07
N ARG A 190 6.77 -15.18 7.54
CA ARG A 190 7.76 -16.14 8.05
C ARG A 190 8.87 -15.47 8.87
N ILE A 191 8.61 -14.30 9.43
CA ILE A 191 9.60 -13.59 10.25
C ILE A 191 10.08 -14.44 11.43
N THR A 192 11.39 -14.48 11.64
CA THR A 192 12.05 -15.13 12.79
C THR A 192 12.30 -14.10 13.91
N PRO A 193 12.69 -14.52 15.12
CA PRO A 193 12.98 -13.56 16.19
C PRO A 193 14.23 -12.70 15.96
N ALA A 194 15.21 -13.18 15.19
CA ALA A 194 16.51 -12.49 15.04
C ALA A 194 16.40 -11.08 14.44
N PRO A 195 15.63 -10.84 13.35
CA PRO A 195 15.50 -9.50 12.79
C PRO A 195 14.71 -8.53 13.67
N LEU A 196 13.87 -9.05 14.58
CA LEU A 196 13.05 -8.21 15.45
C LEU A 196 13.90 -7.36 16.40
N LYS A 197 15.13 -7.79 16.72
CA LYS A 197 16.10 -7.02 17.51
C LYS A 197 16.49 -5.69 16.85
N TYR A 198 16.38 -5.58 15.54
CA TYR A 198 16.72 -4.38 14.78
C TYR A 198 15.52 -3.47 14.51
N VAL A 199 14.33 -3.83 14.99
CA VAL A 199 13.14 -3.01 14.79
C VAL A 199 13.26 -1.72 15.62
N THR A 200 12.98 -0.57 15.01
CA THR A 200 13.03 0.73 15.69
C THR A 200 12.04 0.81 16.87
N SER A 201 12.51 1.40 17.96
CA SER A 201 11.74 1.77 19.15
C SER A 201 10.65 2.81 18.86
N SER A 202 10.75 3.55 17.76
CA SER A 202 9.78 4.59 17.40
C SER A 202 8.42 4.07 16.90
N LEU A 203 8.24 2.74 16.77
CA LEU A 203 6.99 2.14 16.35
C LEU A 203 5.86 2.33 17.38
N ASN A 204 4.69 2.75 16.90
CA ASN A 204 3.44 2.79 17.67
C ASN A 204 2.55 1.57 17.42
N TYR A 205 2.86 0.78 16.40
CA TYR A 205 2.07 -0.38 16.02
C TYR A 205 2.98 -1.45 15.42
N LEU A 206 2.93 -2.64 16.00
CA LEU A 206 3.62 -3.82 15.50
C LEU A 206 2.67 -5.01 15.52
N ASN A 207 2.46 -5.65 14.37
CA ASN A 207 1.62 -6.84 14.28
C ASN A 207 2.45 -8.07 13.91
N LEU A 208 2.61 -8.98 14.86
CA LEU A 208 3.30 -10.27 14.74
C LEU A 208 2.34 -11.47 14.81
N SER A 209 1.04 -11.23 14.69
CA SER A 209 0.03 -12.30 14.74
C SER A 209 0.22 -13.29 13.59
N SER A 210 -0.05 -14.57 13.85
CA SER A 210 0.00 -15.63 12.83
C SER A 210 1.35 -15.82 12.12
N CYS A 211 2.45 -15.24 12.62
CA CYS A 211 3.79 -15.51 12.09
C CYS A 211 4.20 -16.94 12.43
N ARG A 212 4.47 -17.77 11.42
CA ARG A 212 4.69 -19.21 11.63
C ARG A 212 6.02 -19.51 12.33
N CYS A 213 7.05 -18.72 12.03
CA CYS A 213 8.42 -18.92 12.53
C CYS A 213 8.69 -18.22 13.87
N LEU A 214 7.69 -17.55 14.46
CA LEU A 214 7.80 -16.99 15.81
C LEU A 214 7.35 -17.99 16.89
N PRO A 215 7.89 -17.92 18.12
CA PRO A 215 7.36 -18.64 19.27
C PRO A 215 6.01 -18.07 19.71
N ARG A 216 5.16 -18.90 20.33
CA ARG A 216 3.76 -18.55 20.70
C ARG A 216 3.66 -17.26 21.52
N GLY A 217 4.61 -17.02 22.44
CA GLY A 217 4.61 -15.85 23.32
C GLY A 217 4.77 -14.50 22.59
N LEU A 218 5.29 -14.49 21.37
CA LEU A 218 5.52 -13.25 20.62
C LEU A 218 4.39 -12.90 19.63
N LYS A 219 3.50 -13.87 19.32
CA LYS A 219 2.47 -13.75 18.28
C LYS A 219 1.27 -12.93 18.75
N ARG A 220 1.42 -11.62 18.82
CA ARG A 220 0.33 -10.71 19.15
C ARG A 220 0.44 -9.39 18.40
N ILE A 221 -0.58 -8.56 18.59
CA ILE A 221 -0.59 -7.17 18.13
C ILE A 221 -0.13 -6.31 19.31
N TYR A 222 0.86 -5.46 19.07
CA TYR A 222 1.39 -4.46 20.00
C TYR A 222 0.91 -3.09 19.49
N ARG A 223 0.28 -2.29 20.37
CA ARG A 223 -0.47 -1.08 19.98
C ARG A 223 0.10 0.22 20.54
N ASP A 224 1.21 0.15 21.23
CA ASP A 224 1.86 1.25 21.92
C ASP A 224 3.36 1.00 22.00
N GLN A 225 4.11 2.09 22.15
CA GLN A 225 5.57 2.05 22.21
C GLN A 225 6.07 1.24 23.40
N GLU A 226 5.44 1.38 24.58
CA GLU A 226 5.84 0.69 25.81
C GLU A 226 5.81 -0.83 25.62
N ASP A 227 4.69 -1.37 25.10
CA ASP A 227 4.52 -2.79 24.80
C ASP A 227 5.56 -3.31 23.79
N ILE A 228 5.96 -2.47 22.83
CA ILE A 228 6.98 -2.79 21.82
C ILE A 228 8.37 -2.77 22.45
N HIS A 229 8.70 -1.79 23.29
CA HIS A 229 9.98 -1.75 23.99
C HIS A 229 10.14 -2.98 24.90
N GLN A 230 9.12 -3.34 25.68
CA GLN A 230 9.16 -4.54 26.51
C GLN A 230 9.32 -5.84 25.70
N LEU A 231 8.88 -5.85 24.43
CA LEU A 231 9.14 -6.95 23.52
C LEU A 231 10.61 -6.97 23.09
N LEU A 232 11.15 -5.81 22.69
CA LEU A 232 12.54 -5.67 22.23
C LEU A 232 13.53 -6.02 23.35
N ASP A 233 13.28 -5.59 24.58
CA ASP A 233 14.09 -5.92 25.76
C ASP A 233 14.13 -7.42 26.05
N LYS A 234 13.05 -8.16 25.73
CA LYS A 234 13.01 -9.63 25.87
C LYS A 234 13.76 -10.36 24.76
N LEU A 235 14.08 -9.66 23.68
CA LEU A 235 14.76 -10.20 22.52
C LEU A 235 16.26 -9.90 22.54
N GLU A 236 16.75 -9.00 23.39
CA GLU A 236 18.20 -8.82 23.66
C GLU A 236 18.82 -10.11 24.20
#